data_AF-A0A5P9XQ62-F1
#
_entry.id   AF-A0A5P9XQ62-F1
#
_cell.length_a   1.000
_cell.length_b   1.000
_cell.length_c   1.000
_cell.angle_alpha   90.00
_cell.angle_beta   90.00
_cell.angle_gamma   90.00
#
_symmetry.space_group_name_H-M   'P 1'
#
loop_
_entity.id
_entity.type
_entity.pdbx_description
1 polymer ?
#
loop_
_entity_poly.entity_id
_entity_poly.type
_entity_poly.pdbx_seq_one_letter_code
_entity_poly.pdbx_strand_id
1 'polypeptide(L)'
;MSSSSVKTAPHIVQQRPKTGMGFAFDAVDFPVSANFAIFLDSVTQGGVYHDVERDWGDQVTEHMSPSLRKADMAAFRQTVQRAADKAFLTPLGRNLVLRAYHVLAALMAGNRDFMADLQGRNRFIFVVSAPRHGGSYLTKELLRALGKDYRDYPAWFMHDGFPDIRQAWLSHDGMEWLPMTRRAMQQTAEWIVMADWFFRDDPQRTDRDADAVDGVVDSPRPALRTIPKKATKAIYEARFFRDVFGMHAEYVVPVRHPAAACLSLVEKAGGMPENGLFPQYPRSAIEGWVLETWAQEGVVAEAVAKMPYFTAYLHYWLRYHEIMATNGLFLNNRKLTILPYTRTAFEGYLQRQHDRFRSGCRVEPMHIHSKVTAQYPQWLRQSESTLDYMESVWASFGVRFPRDAVAEAL
;
A
#
# COMPACT_ATOMS: atom_id res chain seq x y z
N MET A 1 8.32 -10.39 60.36
CA MET A 1 7.49 -10.41 59.14
C MET A 1 6.64 -9.14 59.14
N SER A 2 7.04 -8.15 58.33
CA SER A 2 6.34 -6.87 58.15
C SER A 2 6.27 -6.65 56.64
N SER A 3 5.06 -6.61 56.10
CA SER A 3 4.79 -6.40 54.68
C SER A 3 4.75 -4.91 54.38
N SER A 4 5.71 -4.42 53.60
CA SER A 4 5.66 -3.07 53.03
C SER A 4 4.75 -3.07 51.81
N SER A 5 3.62 -2.36 51.91
CA SER A 5 2.80 -2.02 50.74
C SER A 5 3.50 -0.94 49.92
N VAL A 6 3.73 -1.23 48.65
CA VAL A 6 4.17 -0.22 47.68
C VAL A 6 2.95 0.60 47.29
N LYS A 7 2.94 1.88 47.70
CA LYS A 7 1.93 2.86 47.25
C LYS A 7 2.17 3.15 45.77
N THR A 8 1.25 2.70 44.92
CA THR A 8 1.13 3.18 43.54
C THR A 8 0.80 4.66 43.54
N ALA A 9 1.55 5.44 42.75
CA ALA A 9 1.34 6.88 42.58
C ALA A 9 -0.06 7.16 41.99
N PRO A 10 -0.69 8.29 42.34
CA PRO A 10 -2.02 8.64 41.85
C PRO A 10 -1.99 8.86 40.34
N HIS A 11 -2.89 8.19 39.61
CA HIS A 11 -3.22 8.52 38.24
C HIS A 11 -3.70 9.97 38.18
N ILE A 12 -2.85 10.88 37.71
CA ILE A 12 -3.29 12.18 37.26
C ILE A 12 -4.13 11.90 36.01
N VAL A 13 -5.45 12.02 36.14
CA VAL A 13 -6.37 12.08 35.00
C VAL A 13 -6.07 13.39 34.29
N GLN A 14 -5.07 13.38 33.40
CA GLN A 14 -4.89 14.46 32.43
C GLN A 14 -6.18 14.52 31.62
N GLN A 15 -6.80 15.70 31.57
CA GLN A 15 -7.99 15.92 30.74
C GLN A 15 -7.69 15.41 29.34
N ARG A 16 -8.47 14.41 28.89
CA ARG A 16 -8.28 13.83 27.57
C ARG A 16 -8.37 14.95 26.53
N PRO A 17 -7.42 15.07 25.59
CA PRO A 17 -7.51 16.06 24.54
C PRO A 17 -8.81 15.81 23.78
N LYS A 18 -9.75 16.75 23.87
CA LYS A 18 -10.97 16.72 23.07
C LYS A 18 -10.56 17.11 21.66
N THR A 19 -10.87 16.25 20.70
CA THR A 19 -10.88 16.65 19.29
C THR A 19 -11.90 17.81 19.12
N GLY A 20 -11.73 18.64 18.09
CA GLY A 20 -12.69 19.71 17.77
C GLY A 20 -14.14 19.23 17.56
N MET A 21 -14.36 17.92 17.44
CA MET A 21 -15.66 17.27 17.25
C MET A 21 -16.18 16.56 18.52
N GLY A 22 -15.52 16.72 19.67
CA GLY A 22 -15.99 16.20 20.96
C GLY A 22 -15.61 14.74 21.25
N PHE A 23 -15.00 14.00 20.31
CA PHE A 23 -14.35 12.72 20.60
C PHE A 23 -13.07 12.95 21.41
N ALA A 24 -12.76 12.07 22.35
CA ALA A 24 -11.53 12.13 23.15
C ALA A 24 -10.83 10.77 23.09
N PHE A 25 -9.94 10.63 22.11
CA PHE A 25 -9.11 9.45 21.91
C PHE A 25 -7.72 9.66 22.52
N ASP A 26 -7.16 8.60 23.08
CA ASP A 26 -5.78 8.57 23.53
C ASP A 26 -5.08 7.28 23.07
N ALA A 27 -3.83 7.10 23.49
CA ALA A 27 -3.03 5.93 23.15
C ALA A 27 -3.53 4.62 23.77
N VAL A 28 -4.45 4.68 24.74
CA VAL A 28 -5.13 3.50 25.29
C VAL A 28 -6.27 3.09 24.38
N ASP A 29 -7.06 4.06 23.91
CA ASP A 29 -8.20 3.81 23.01
C ASP A 29 -7.72 3.42 21.59
N PHE A 30 -6.70 4.12 21.07
CA PHE A 30 -6.13 3.92 19.74
C PHE A 30 -4.59 3.99 19.79
N PRO A 31 -3.90 2.92 20.20
CA PRO A 31 -2.44 2.85 20.15
C PRO A 31 -1.94 3.05 18.72
N VAL A 32 -0.91 3.88 18.56
CA VAL A 32 -0.30 4.17 17.26
C VAL A 32 0.22 2.90 16.59
N SER A 33 0.13 2.83 15.26
CA SER A 33 0.68 1.68 14.53
C SER A 33 2.21 1.61 14.63
N ALA A 34 2.76 0.42 14.40
CA ALA A 34 4.21 0.20 14.43
C ALA A 34 4.97 1.10 13.44
N ASN A 35 4.47 1.25 12.21
CA ASN A 35 5.10 2.11 11.21
C ASN A 35 5.02 3.59 11.60
N PHE A 36 3.92 4.02 12.22
CA PHE A 36 3.80 5.39 12.72
C PHE A 36 4.70 5.62 13.95
N ALA A 37 4.87 4.65 14.85
CA ALA A 37 5.81 4.74 15.95
C ALA A 37 7.27 4.89 15.45
N ILE A 38 7.67 4.11 14.45
CA ILE A 38 8.99 4.21 13.80
C ILE A 38 9.18 5.58 13.13
N PHE A 39 8.14 6.08 12.46
CA PHE A 39 8.12 7.43 11.90
C PHE A 39 8.38 8.49 12.97
N LEU A 40 7.60 8.45 14.06
CA LEU A 40 7.69 9.43 15.14
C LEU A 40 9.06 9.42 15.80
N ASP A 41 9.63 8.24 16.04
CA ASP A 41 10.97 8.11 16.60
C ASP A 41 12.03 8.70 15.67
N SER A 42 11.93 8.43 14.37
CA SER A 42 12.87 8.96 13.36
C SER A 42 12.84 10.50 13.29
N VAL A 43 11.64 11.10 13.24
CA VAL A 43 11.52 12.57 13.08
C VAL A 43 11.86 13.34 14.35
N THR A 44 11.66 12.73 15.53
CA THR A 44 11.99 13.37 16.81
C THR A 44 13.48 13.31 17.14
N GLN A 45 14.25 12.44 16.47
CA GLN A 45 15.70 12.28 16.63
C GLN A 45 16.55 12.98 15.55
N GLY A 46 15.95 13.79 14.67
CA GLY A 46 16.70 14.48 13.63
C GLY A 46 16.70 13.80 12.25
N GLY A 47 15.78 12.86 12.02
CA GLY A 47 15.29 12.54 10.67
C GLY A 47 16.13 11.56 9.85
N VAL A 48 17.06 10.82 10.46
CA VAL A 48 17.87 9.87 9.67
C VAL A 48 17.28 8.46 9.73
N TYR A 49 16.73 8.03 8.60
CA TYR A 49 16.29 6.66 8.35
C TYR A 49 17.53 5.77 8.15
N HIS A 50 18.19 5.39 9.25
CA HIS A 50 19.50 4.74 9.22
C HIS A 50 19.48 3.26 8.79
N ASP A 51 18.34 2.56 8.90
CA ASP A 51 18.26 1.09 8.71
C ASP A 51 17.23 0.62 7.68
N VAL A 52 16.69 1.52 6.85
CA VAL A 52 15.59 1.17 5.94
C VAL A 52 16.17 0.74 4.59
N GLU A 53 15.72 -0.40 4.06
CA GLU A 53 15.98 -0.89 2.70
C GLU A 53 15.79 0.26 1.70
N ARG A 54 16.89 0.90 1.30
CA ARG A 54 16.86 2.12 0.47
C ARG A 54 16.57 1.83 -0.99
N ASP A 55 16.63 0.56 -1.39
CA ASP A 55 16.53 0.14 -2.78
C ASP A 55 15.21 -0.57 -3.13
N TRP A 56 14.17 -0.29 -2.36
CA TRP A 56 12.83 -0.90 -2.50
C TRP A 56 12.19 -0.67 -3.88
N GLY A 57 12.70 0.26 -4.68
CA GLY A 57 12.19 0.61 -6.01
C GLY A 57 12.98 0.01 -7.18
N ASP A 58 14.13 -0.61 -6.95
CA ASP A 58 14.97 -1.19 -8.00
C ASP A 58 14.56 -2.65 -8.30
N GLN A 59 14.22 -2.93 -9.57
CA GLN A 59 13.75 -4.25 -10.00
C GLN A 59 14.82 -5.35 -9.85
N VAL A 60 16.10 -4.97 -9.93
CA VAL A 60 17.24 -5.90 -9.97
C VAL A 60 17.69 -6.25 -8.56
N THR A 61 17.89 -5.24 -7.71
CA THR A 61 18.49 -5.35 -6.38
C THR A 61 17.47 -5.49 -5.24
N GLU A 62 16.17 -5.26 -5.49
CA GLU A 62 15.12 -5.48 -4.48
C GLU A 62 15.16 -6.95 -4.00
N HIS A 63 15.29 -7.15 -2.69
CA HIS A 63 15.22 -8.48 -2.09
C HIS A 63 13.96 -8.59 -1.23
N MET A 64 13.41 -9.80 -1.08
CA MET A 64 12.40 -9.99 -0.04
C MET A 64 13.13 -10.12 1.29
N SER A 65 12.86 -9.19 2.21
CA SER A 65 13.26 -9.37 3.60
C SER A 65 12.76 -10.74 4.09
N PRO A 66 13.63 -11.59 4.70
CA PRO A 66 13.22 -12.88 5.21
C PRO A 66 11.96 -12.74 6.07
N SER A 67 10.91 -13.51 5.77
CA SER A 67 9.64 -13.40 6.50
C SER A 67 9.81 -13.60 8.01
N LEU A 68 8.81 -13.06 8.74
CA LEU A 68 8.41 -13.17 10.15
C LEU A 68 8.99 -14.31 11.03
N ARG A 69 9.46 -15.43 10.46
CA ARG A 69 10.09 -16.55 11.20
C ARG A 69 11.37 -16.17 11.96
N LYS A 70 12.09 -15.12 11.55
CA LYS A 70 13.28 -14.62 12.26
C LYS A 70 13.06 -13.33 13.06
N ALA A 71 11.92 -12.66 12.87
CA ALA A 71 11.61 -11.50 13.68
C ALA A 71 11.16 -12.01 15.05
N ASP A 72 12.01 -11.86 16.05
CA ASP A 72 11.57 -11.95 17.45
C ASP A 72 10.47 -10.90 17.63
N MET A 73 9.21 -11.36 17.54
CA MET A 73 8.06 -10.49 17.65
C MET A 73 8.08 -9.77 19.00
N ALA A 74 8.56 -10.40 20.07
CA ALA A 74 8.70 -9.74 21.37
C ALA A 74 9.74 -8.61 21.32
N ALA A 75 10.89 -8.82 20.67
CA ALA A 75 11.88 -7.76 20.46
C ALA A 75 11.35 -6.62 19.57
N PHE A 76 10.59 -6.95 18.51
CA PHE A 76 9.94 -5.96 17.66
C PHE A 76 8.92 -5.13 18.47
N ARG A 77 8.10 -5.78 19.31
CA ARG A 77 7.17 -5.12 20.24
C ARG A 77 7.88 -4.14 21.15
N GLN A 78 8.96 -4.58 21.80
CA GLN A 78 9.74 -3.72 22.68
C GLN A 78 10.37 -2.54 21.92
N THR A 79 10.74 -2.73 20.67
CA THR A 79 11.29 -1.65 19.83
C THR A 79 10.21 -0.63 19.46
N VAL A 80 9.04 -1.09 18.99
CA VAL A 80 7.89 -0.24 18.69
C VAL A 80 7.41 0.51 19.93
N GLN A 81 7.30 -0.18 21.08
CA GLN A 81 6.87 0.45 22.33
C GLN A 81 7.86 1.52 22.78
N ARG A 82 9.17 1.23 22.78
CA ARG A 82 10.20 2.23 23.12
C ARG A 82 10.18 3.44 22.17
N ALA A 83 10.02 3.19 20.88
CA ALA A 83 9.90 4.24 19.86
C ALA A 83 8.69 5.13 20.11
N ALA A 84 7.53 4.53 20.40
CA ALA A 84 6.32 5.23 20.78
C ALA A 84 6.54 6.04 22.06
N ASP A 85 6.98 5.41 23.16
CA ASP A 85 7.20 6.05 24.45
C ASP A 85 8.13 7.26 24.33
N LYS A 86 9.26 7.10 23.63
CA LYS A 86 10.23 8.18 23.41
C LYS A 86 9.62 9.32 22.60
N ALA A 87 8.93 9.02 21.50
CA ALA A 87 8.27 10.03 20.69
C ALA A 87 7.22 10.82 21.48
N PHE A 88 6.43 10.14 22.32
CA PHE A 88 5.42 10.73 23.20
C PHE A 88 6.00 11.65 24.28
N LEU A 89 7.31 11.59 24.56
CA LEU A 89 7.96 12.51 25.49
C LEU A 89 8.33 13.85 24.84
N THR A 90 8.30 13.95 23.51
CA THR A 90 8.67 15.18 22.79
C THR A 90 7.45 16.03 22.40
N PRO A 91 7.55 17.38 22.36
CA PRO A 91 6.47 18.23 21.87
C PRO A 91 6.06 17.95 20.41
N LEU A 92 7.04 17.62 19.55
CA LEU A 92 6.80 17.29 18.15
C LEU A 92 6.01 15.97 18.01
N GLY A 93 6.46 14.90 18.68
CA GLY A 93 5.79 13.60 18.64
C GLY A 93 4.36 13.68 19.15
N ARG A 94 4.12 14.38 20.28
CA ARG A 94 2.76 14.64 20.79
C ARG A 94 1.87 15.36 19.77
N ASN A 95 2.38 16.40 19.11
CA ASN A 95 1.62 17.13 18.11
C ASN A 95 1.26 16.25 16.90
N LEU A 96 2.19 15.43 16.42
CA LEU A 96 1.95 14.53 15.28
C LEU A 96 0.90 13.46 15.62
N VAL A 97 0.92 12.92 16.85
CA VAL A 97 -0.10 11.96 17.30
C VAL A 97 -1.47 12.63 17.45
N LEU A 98 -1.53 13.80 18.08
CA LEU A 98 -2.78 14.56 18.19
C LEU A 98 -3.35 14.89 16.80
N ARG A 99 -2.51 15.23 15.83
CA ARG A 99 -2.93 15.43 14.44
C ARG A 99 -3.48 14.14 13.83
N ALA A 100 -2.86 12.99 14.06
CA ALA A 100 -3.36 11.70 13.57
C ALA A 100 -4.74 11.38 14.19
N TYR A 101 -4.95 11.65 15.47
CA TYR A 101 -6.26 11.50 16.11
C TYR A 101 -7.31 12.49 15.59
N HIS A 102 -6.93 13.72 15.27
CA HIS A 102 -7.83 14.68 14.63
C HIS A 102 -8.25 14.20 13.24
N VAL A 103 -7.30 13.68 12.44
CA VAL A 103 -7.62 13.10 11.13
C VAL A 103 -8.51 11.88 11.29
N LEU A 104 -8.20 10.96 12.21
CA LEU A 104 -9.04 9.79 12.49
C LEU A 104 -10.47 10.19 12.86
N ALA A 105 -10.62 11.14 13.79
CA ALA A 105 -11.93 11.63 14.19
C ALA A 105 -12.67 12.27 13.00
N ALA A 106 -11.98 12.98 12.10
CA ALA A 106 -12.57 13.57 10.91
C ALA A 106 -13.04 12.52 9.92
N LEU A 107 -12.26 11.45 9.72
CA LEU A 107 -12.64 10.31 8.89
C LEU A 107 -13.86 9.57 9.48
N MET A 108 -13.87 9.30 10.78
CA MET A 108 -14.99 8.64 11.45
C MET A 108 -16.28 9.47 11.42
N ALA A 109 -16.18 10.79 11.54
CA ALA A 109 -17.32 11.70 11.50
C ALA A 109 -17.80 12.02 10.07
N GLY A 110 -17.07 11.60 9.03
CA GLY A 110 -17.35 12.02 7.66
C GLY A 110 -17.26 13.53 7.47
N ASN A 111 -16.29 14.18 8.13
CA ASN A 111 -16.12 15.63 8.12
C ASN A 111 -15.80 16.13 6.70
N ARG A 112 -16.77 16.79 6.08
CA ARG A 112 -16.70 17.25 4.68
C ARG A 112 -15.67 18.36 4.47
N ASP A 113 -15.51 19.26 5.44
CA ASP A 113 -14.56 20.36 5.33
C ASP A 113 -13.13 19.85 5.35
N PHE A 114 -12.84 18.87 6.23
CA PHE A 114 -11.56 18.18 6.24
C PHE A 114 -11.28 17.47 4.90
N MET A 115 -12.25 16.72 4.37
CA MET A 115 -12.08 16.03 3.08
C MET A 115 -11.88 17.03 1.94
N ALA A 116 -12.65 18.12 1.89
CA ALA A 116 -12.51 19.16 0.88
C ALA A 116 -11.13 19.83 0.94
N ASP A 117 -10.62 20.13 2.14
CA ASP A 117 -9.29 20.70 2.34
C ASP A 117 -8.17 19.71 1.96
N LEU A 118 -8.28 18.44 2.35
CA LEU A 118 -7.36 17.38 1.96
C LEU A 118 -7.29 17.25 0.43
N GLN A 119 -8.44 17.22 -0.23
CA GLN A 119 -8.56 17.05 -1.68
C GLN A 119 -8.18 18.32 -2.45
N GLY A 120 -8.43 19.50 -1.87
CA GLY A 120 -8.13 20.80 -2.48
C GLY A 120 -6.65 21.18 -2.44
N ARG A 121 -5.85 20.54 -1.57
CA ARG A 121 -4.40 20.79 -1.46
C ARG A 121 -3.53 19.69 -2.10
N ASN A 122 -4.11 18.52 -2.39
CA ASN A 122 -3.36 17.34 -2.79
C ASN A 122 -3.92 16.66 -4.04
N ARG A 123 -3.00 16.09 -4.82
CA ARG A 123 -3.25 15.09 -5.85
C ARG A 123 -2.61 13.79 -5.40
N PHE A 124 -3.38 12.73 -5.34
CA PHE A 124 -2.85 11.40 -5.00
C PHE A 124 -2.71 10.57 -6.28
N ILE A 125 -1.59 9.85 -6.41
CA ILE A 125 -1.42 8.84 -7.47
C ILE A 125 -1.24 7.49 -6.78
N PHE A 126 -2.31 6.72 -6.70
CA PHE A 126 -2.30 5.39 -6.10
C PHE A 126 -1.95 4.34 -7.14
N VAL A 127 -0.82 3.67 -6.95
CA VAL A 127 -0.48 2.46 -7.71
C VAL A 127 -1.12 1.27 -7.00
N VAL A 128 -2.25 0.79 -7.53
CA VAL A 128 -3.05 -0.29 -6.94
C VAL A 128 -2.80 -1.57 -7.73
N SER A 129 -1.91 -2.42 -7.21
CA SER A 129 -1.39 -3.56 -7.95
C SER A 129 -1.27 -4.80 -7.09
N ALA A 130 -1.55 -5.98 -7.65
CA ALA A 130 -1.16 -7.20 -6.97
C ALA A 130 0.38 -7.27 -6.83
N PRO A 131 0.91 -8.00 -5.84
CA PRO A 131 2.34 -8.12 -5.66
C PRO A 131 3.03 -8.69 -6.91
N ARG A 132 4.25 -8.21 -7.19
CA ARG A 132 5.06 -8.58 -8.37
C ARG A 132 4.51 -8.10 -9.74
N HIS A 133 3.55 -7.17 -9.73
CA HIS A 133 3.05 -6.49 -10.94
C HIS A 133 3.80 -5.18 -11.30
N GLY A 134 4.94 -4.89 -10.68
CA GLY A 134 5.74 -3.68 -10.99
C GLY A 134 5.34 -2.42 -10.26
N GLY A 135 4.47 -2.50 -9.24
CA GLY A 135 4.05 -1.32 -8.50
C GLY A 135 5.20 -0.58 -7.78
N SER A 136 6.27 -1.28 -7.37
CA SER A 136 7.45 -0.65 -6.75
C SER A 136 8.21 0.22 -7.74
N TYR A 137 8.49 -0.32 -8.93
CA TYR A 137 9.12 0.38 -10.04
C TYR A 137 8.30 1.61 -10.48
N LEU A 138 6.99 1.46 -10.67
CA LEU A 138 6.11 2.60 -10.98
C LEU A 138 6.16 3.68 -9.91
N THR A 139 6.11 3.30 -8.64
CA THR A 139 6.13 4.25 -7.53
C THR A 139 7.46 5.02 -7.47
N LYS A 140 8.57 4.33 -7.73
CA LYS A 140 9.91 4.94 -7.85
C LYS A 140 9.93 5.97 -8.97
N GLU A 141 9.53 5.58 -10.19
CA GLU A 141 9.58 6.48 -11.34
C GLU A 141 8.61 7.66 -11.20
N LEU A 142 7.47 7.48 -10.53
CA LEU A 142 6.58 8.60 -10.17
C LEU A 142 7.24 9.60 -9.22
N LEU A 143 8.03 9.15 -8.23
CA LEU A 143 8.83 10.06 -7.40
C LEU A 143 9.90 10.78 -8.23
N ARG A 144 10.60 10.06 -9.11
CA ARG A 144 11.60 10.65 -10.02
C ARG A 144 10.98 11.67 -10.98
N ALA A 145 9.76 11.42 -11.47
CA ALA A 145 9.01 12.36 -12.29
C ALA A 145 8.69 13.66 -11.53
N LEU A 146 8.54 13.59 -10.19
CA LEU A 146 8.40 14.77 -9.33
C LEU A 146 9.74 15.46 -9.00
N GLY A 147 10.86 14.95 -9.51
CA GLY A 147 12.20 15.43 -9.20
C GLY A 147 12.68 15.02 -7.80
N LYS A 148 12.15 13.91 -7.27
CA LYS A 148 12.46 13.41 -5.93
C LYS A 148 13.40 12.21 -5.98
N ASP A 149 14.26 12.10 -4.98
CA ASP A 149 15.00 10.88 -4.73
C ASP A 149 14.11 9.91 -3.96
N TYR A 150 13.86 8.73 -4.51
CA TYR A 150 13.03 7.71 -3.87
C TYR A 150 13.65 7.18 -2.57
N ARG A 151 14.97 7.33 -2.40
CA ARG A 151 15.73 6.88 -1.22
C ARG A 151 15.49 7.76 0.01
N ASP A 152 14.95 8.95 -0.18
CA ASP A 152 14.52 9.83 0.92
C ASP A 152 13.19 9.38 1.56
N TYR A 153 12.53 8.40 0.93
CA TYR A 153 11.25 7.87 1.36
C TYR A 153 11.40 6.42 1.82
N PRO A 154 11.02 6.09 3.07
CA PRO A 154 11.17 4.73 3.55
C PRO A 154 10.17 3.77 2.91
N ALA A 155 10.60 2.53 2.69
CA ALA A 155 9.77 1.48 2.08
C ALA A 155 8.44 1.27 2.82
N TRP A 156 8.45 1.27 4.17
CA TRP A 156 7.23 1.12 4.97
C TRP A 156 6.22 2.26 4.76
N PHE A 157 6.65 3.45 4.30
CA PHE A 157 5.77 4.56 3.94
C PHE A 157 5.29 4.49 2.48
N MET A 158 6.15 4.13 1.53
CA MET A 158 5.83 4.17 0.09
C MET A 158 5.25 2.87 -0.46
N HIS A 159 5.57 1.73 0.14
CA HIS A 159 5.32 0.38 -0.38
C HIS A 159 4.07 -0.28 0.22
N ASP A 160 3.91 -1.59 0.02
CA ASP A 160 2.71 -2.42 0.27
C ASP A 160 2.25 -2.55 1.73
N GLY A 161 3.05 -2.07 2.69
CA GLY A 161 2.88 -2.40 4.11
C GLY A 161 1.95 -1.47 4.90
N PHE A 162 1.68 -0.26 4.41
CA PHE A 162 1.00 0.78 5.20
C PHE A 162 0.23 1.77 4.31
N PRO A 163 -1.05 2.07 4.57
CA PRO A 163 -1.93 1.44 5.57
C PRO A 163 -2.10 -0.08 5.35
N ASP A 164 -2.11 -0.86 6.44
CA ASP A 164 -2.42 -2.30 6.41
C ASP A 164 -3.93 -2.51 6.40
N ILE A 165 -4.49 -2.59 5.19
CA ILE A 165 -5.92 -2.82 4.98
C ILE A 165 -6.14 -4.31 4.73
N ARG A 166 -7.15 -4.88 5.38
CA ARG A 166 -7.52 -6.29 5.23
C ARG A 166 -9.03 -6.39 5.04
N GLN A 167 -9.45 -7.45 4.36
CA GLN A 167 -10.87 -7.73 4.13
C GLN A 167 -11.62 -8.14 5.41
N ALA A 168 -10.92 -8.71 6.40
CA ALA A 168 -11.54 -9.20 7.62
C ALA A 168 -11.96 -8.04 8.54
N TRP A 169 -13.23 -8.06 8.97
CA TRP A 169 -13.79 -7.08 9.90
C TRP A 169 -13.05 -7.04 11.24
N LEU A 170 -12.63 -8.19 11.75
CA LEU A 170 -11.76 -8.34 12.91
C LEU A 170 -10.61 -9.25 12.50
N SER A 171 -9.36 -8.81 12.71
CA SER A 171 -8.19 -9.61 12.33
C SER A 171 -7.04 -9.46 13.32
N HIS A 172 -6.35 -10.57 13.53
CA HIS A 172 -5.12 -10.63 14.31
C HIS A 172 -3.91 -10.35 13.41
N ASP A 173 -3.06 -9.40 13.76
CA ASP A 173 -1.80 -9.09 13.04
C ASP A 173 -0.57 -9.77 13.64
N GLY A 174 -0.78 -10.72 14.53
CA GLY A 174 0.28 -11.32 15.33
C GLY A 174 0.51 -10.59 16.66
N MET A 175 -0.18 -9.48 16.88
CA MET A 175 -0.09 -8.66 18.08
C MET A 175 -1.39 -8.65 18.87
N GLU A 176 -2.46 -8.24 18.21
CA GLU A 176 -3.76 -7.99 18.81
C GLU A 176 -4.88 -8.17 17.78
N TRP A 177 -6.09 -8.40 18.28
CA TRP A 177 -7.28 -8.40 17.44
C TRP A 177 -7.70 -6.96 17.15
N LEU A 178 -7.59 -6.54 15.89
CA LEU A 178 -7.94 -5.18 15.47
C LEU A 178 -9.19 -5.19 14.61
N PRO A 179 -10.17 -4.30 14.88
CA PRO A 179 -11.26 -4.07 13.96
C PRO A 179 -10.75 -3.37 12.69
N MET A 180 -11.46 -3.57 11.58
CA MET A 180 -11.19 -2.90 10.30
C MET A 180 -11.12 -1.38 10.47
N THR A 181 -11.94 -0.78 11.34
CA THR A 181 -11.88 0.66 11.66
C THR A 181 -10.48 1.09 12.13
N ARG A 182 -9.84 0.31 13.02
CA ARG A 182 -8.49 0.59 13.51
C ARG A 182 -7.44 0.30 12.43
N ARG A 183 -7.61 -0.73 11.61
CA ARG A 183 -6.65 -1.03 10.54
C ARG A 183 -6.71 -0.04 9.38
N ALA A 184 -7.89 0.18 8.81
CA ALA A 184 -8.07 1.02 7.64
C ALA A 184 -8.08 2.51 8.00
N MET A 185 -8.95 2.96 8.91
CA MET A 185 -9.12 4.40 9.15
C MET A 185 -7.97 5.00 9.96
N GLN A 186 -7.56 4.37 11.08
CA GLN A 186 -6.45 4.92 11.89
C GLN A 186 -5.14 4.93 11.10
N GLN A 187 -4.76 3.82 10.45
CA GLN A 187 -3.52 3.82 9.68
C GLN A 187 -3.58 4.73 8.45
N THR A 188 -4.75 4.93 7.84
CA THR A 188 -4.92 5.97 6.81
C THR A 188 -4.73 7.37 7.39
N ALA A 189 -5.26 7.63 8.60
CA ALA A 189 -5.07 8.91 9.28
C ALA A 189 -3.58 9.18 9.61
N GLU A 190 -2.90 8.18 10.15
CA GLU A 190 -1.45 8.22 10.39
C GLU A 190 -0.67 8.42 9.09
N TRP A 191 -1.04 7.72 8.01
CA TRP A 191 -0.42 7.88 6.69
C TRP A 191 -0.62 9.28 6.12
N ILE A 192 -1.81 9.88 6.27
CA ILE A 192 -2.07 11.28 5.86
C ILE A 192 -1.13 12.23 6.60
N VAL A 193 -0.95 12.06 7.91
CA VAL A 193 -0.01 12.88 8.70
C VAL A 193 1.43 12.70 8.24
N MET A 194 1.83 11.47 7.94
CA MET A 194 3.16 11.20 7.40
C MET A 194 3.35 11.79 6.00
N ALA A 195 2.35 11.67 5.13
CA ALA A 195 2.38 12.24 3.79
C ALA A 195 2.46 13.77 3.84
N ASP A 196 1.73 14.39 4.76
CA ASP A 196 1.86 15.81 5.06
C ASP A 196 3.29 16.18 5.45
N TRP A 197 3.97 15.36 6.27
CA TRP A 197 5.34 15.59 6.70
C TRP A 197 6.36 15.40 5.58
N PHE A 198 6.31 14.28 4.86
CA PHE A 198 7.28 13.89 3.83
C PHE A 198 7.19 14.73 2.56
N PHE A 199 6.05 15.36 2.30
CA PHE A 199 5.84 16.23 1.16
C PHE A 199 5.54 17.68 1.60
N ARG A 200 5.91 18.10 2.82
CA ARG A 200 5.59 19.47 3.31
C ARG A 200 6.27 20.58 2.52
N ASP A 201 7.47 20.31 2.02
CA ASP A 201 8.33 21.28 1.32
C ASP A 201 8.12 21.23 -0.20
N ASP A 202 7.13 20.45 -0.66
CA ASP A 202 6.85 20.27 -2.07
C ASP A 202 6.19 21.52 -2.64
N PRO A 203 6.77 22.11 -3.70
CA PRO A 203 6.06 23.15 -4.42
C PRO A 203 4.80 22.53 -5.01
N GLN A 204 3.67 23.15 -4.70
CA GLN A 204 2.42 22.86 -5.39
C GLN A 204 2.64 23.08 -6.90
N ARG A 205 2.26 22.10 -7.74
CA ARG A 205 2.46 22.18 -9.20
C ARG A 205 1.10 22.34 -9.91
N THR A 206 1.05 23.21 -10.90
CA THR A 206 -0.09 23.31 -11.81
C THR A 206 -0.01 22.23 -12.88
N ASP A 207 -1.16 21.68 -13.26
CA ASP A 207 -1.27 20.58 -14.20
C ASP A 207 -1.57 21.12 -15.60
N ARG A 208 -0.69 20.90 -16.59
CA ARG A 208 -0.97 21.35 -17.96
C ARG A 208 -2.05 20.52 -18.65
N ASP A 209 -2.15 19.23 -18.34
CA ASP A 209 -3.08 18.31 -19.04
C ASP A 209 -4.52 18.42 -18.53
N ALA A 210 -4.73 19.15 -17.43
CA ALA A 210 -6.06 19.44 -16.92
C ALA A 210 -6.81 20.49 -17.76
N ASP A 211 -6.08 21.27 -18.57
CA ASP A 211 -6.62 22.36 -19.42
C ASP A 211 -7.02 21.87 -20.83
N ALA A 212 -6.80 20.59 -21.16
CA ALA A 212 -7.00 20.04 -22.51
C ALA A 212 -8.21 19.09 -22.64
N VAL A 213 -8.95 18.83 -21.56
CA VAL A 213 -10.21 18.08 -21.65
C VAL A 213 -11.33 19.11 -21.85
N ASP A 214 -11.92 19.11 -23.04
CA ASP A 214 -13.07 19.91 -23.49
C ASP A 214 -12.81 21.34 -24.03
N GLY A 215 -11.55 21.76 -24.21
CA GLY A 215 -11.24 23.04 -24.91
C GLY A 215 -11.71 24.31 -24.18
N VAL A 216 -12.19 24.17 -22.94
CA VAL A 216 -12.53 25.28 -22.06
C VAL A 216 -11.39 25.44 -21.05
N VAL A 217 -10.55 26.45 -21.29
CA VAL A 217 -9.52 26.90 -20.34
C VAL A 217 -10.21 27.74 -19.26
N ASP A 218 -11.05 27.09 -18.43
CA ASP A 218 -11.70 27.77 -17.31
C ASP A 218 -10.84 27.65 -16.05
N SER A 219 -10.14 28.75 -15.78
CA SER A 219 -9.42 29.09 -14.55
C SER A 219 -8.20 28.23 -14.20
N PRO A 220 -7.05 28.84 -13.83
CA PRO A 220 -5.90 28.09 -13.35
C PRO A 220 -6.31 27.27 -12.13
N ARG A 221 -6.33 25.94 -12.27
CA ARG A 221 -6.58 25.06 -11.12
C ARG A 221 -5.54 25.36 -10.04
N PRO A 222 -5.93 25.32 -8.75
CA PRO A 222 -4.98 25.48 -7.67
C PRO A 222 -3.85 24.48 -7.86
N ALA A 223 -2.62 24.95 -7.66
CA ALA A 223 -1.47 24.10 -7.73
C ALA A 223 -1.63 23.02 -6.63
N LEU A 224 -1.51 21.74 -7.00
CA LEU A 224 -1.72 20.62 -6.07
C LEU A 224 -0.37 20.00 -5.72
N ARG A 225 -0.22 19.59 -4.46
CA ARG A 225 0.90 18.75 -4.05
C ARG A 225 0.64 17.32 -4.52
N THR A 226 1.55 16.73 -5.29
CA THR A 226 1.37 15.38 -5.83
C THR A 226 2.05 14.33 -4.96
N ILE A 227 1.29 13.32 -4.53
CA ILE A 227 1.71 12.28 -3.59
C ILE A 227 1.50 10.90 -4.23
N PRO A 228 2.55 10.27 -4.78
CA PRO A 228 2.47 8.90 -5.26
C PRO A 228 2.51 7.91 -4.10
N LYS A 229 1.79 6.80 -4.24
CA LYS A 229 1.75 5.74 -3.22
C LYS A 229 1.45 4.39 -3.83
N LYS A 230 2.28 3.38 -3.54
CA LYS A 230 1.90 1.99 -3.77
C LYS A 230 0.86 1.58 -2.73
N ALA A 231 -0.34 1.27 -3.20
CA ALA A 231 -1.51 1.00 -2.38
C ALA A 231 -2.10 -0.38 -2.69
N THR A 232 -1.24 -1.41 -2.71
CA THR A 232 -1.59 -2.81 -3.02
C THR A 232 -2.80 -3.33 -2.25
N LYS A 233 -2.97 -2.93 -0.98
CA LYS A 233 -4.08 -3.36 -0.13
C LYS A 233 -5.33 -2.49 -0.22
N ALA A 234 -5.29 -1.37 -0.95
CA ALA A 234 -6.45 -0.48 -1.09
C ALA A 234 -7.63 -1.16 -1.79
N ILE A 235 -7.42 -2.26 -2.53
CA ILE A 235 -8.51 -3.04 -3.13
C ILE A 235 -9.54 -3.54 -2.09
N TYR A 236 -9.13 -3.77 -0.84
CA TYR A 236 -10.02 -4.28 0.20
C TYR A 236 -10.97 -3.21 0.74
N GLU A 237 -10.70 -1.93 0.47
CA GLU A 237 -11.54 -0.80 0.87
C GLU A 237 -11.50 0.32 -0.19
N ALA A 238 -11.60 -0.07 -1.47
CA ALA A 238 -11.31 0.86 -2.57
C ALA A 238 -12.30 2.04 -2.62
N ARG A 239 -13.56 1.80 -2.24
CA ARG A 239 -14.56 2.87 -2.10
C ARG A 239 -14.17 3.89 -1.02
N PHE A 240 -13.71 3.44 0.14
CA PHE A 240 -13.21 4.32 1.19
C PHE A 240 -12.06 5.21 0.68
N PHE A 241 -11.10 4.65 -0.05
CA PHE A 241 -10.01 5.43 -0.64
C PHE A 241 -10.53 6.48 -1.64
N ARG A 242 -11.50 6.12 -2.49
CA ARG A 242 -12.08 7.05 -3.47
C ARG A 242 -12.83 8.19 -2.81
N ASP A 243 -13.59 7.89 -1.77
CA ASP A 243 -14.40 8.89 -1.07
C ASP A 243 -13.50 9.86 -0.26
N VAL A 244 -12.45 9.34 0.40
CA VAL A 244 -11.52 10.15 1.19
C VAL A 244 -10.59 11.01 0.33
N PHE A 245 -9.98 10.43 -0.71
CA PHE A 245 -8.97 11.12 -1.52
C PHE A 245 -9.53 11.85 -2.74
N GLY A 246 -10.83 11.65 -3.03
CA GLY A 246 -11.61 12.48 -3.93
C GLY A 246 -11.30 12.36 -5.41
N MET A 247 -11.91 13.24 -6.19
CA MET A 247 -11.91 13.17 -7.67
C MET A 247 -10.56 13.48 -8.33
N HIS A 248 -9.60 14.02 -7.58
CA HIS A 248 -8.23 14.28 -8.06
C HIS A 248 -7.29 13.10 -7.82
N ALA A 249 -7.72 12.07 -7.09
CA ALA A 249 -6.95 10.86 -6.95
C ALA A 249 -6.92 10.08 -8.28
N GLU A 250 -5.72 9.72 -8.72
CA GLU A 250 -5.45 8.89 -9.88
C GLU A 250 -5.15 7.47 -9.41
N TYR A 251 -5.69 6.47 -10.12
CA TYR A 251 -5.54 5.06 -9.77
C TYR A 251 -4.87 4.34 -10.93
N VAL A 252 -3.62 3.94 -10.75
CA VAL A 252 -2.83 3.23 -11.75
C VAL A 252 -2.81 1.75 -11.38
N VAL A 253 -3.40 0.92 -12.22
CA VAL A 253 -3.56 -0.51 -12.01
C VAL A 253 -2.68 -1.27 -12.99
N PRO A 254 -1.47 -1.66 -12.59
CA PRO A 254 -0.66 -2.53 -13.41
C PRO A 254 -1.12 -4.00 -13.34
N VAL A 255 -1.20 -4.64 -14.50
CA VAL A 255 -1.70 -6.01 -14.65
C VAL A 255 -0.61 -6.86 -15.27
N ARG A 256 -0.20 -7.92 -14.56
CA ARG A 256 0.79 -8.90 -15.01
C ARG A 256 0.16 -10.29 -15.07
N HIS A 257 0.63 -11.10 -16.01
CA HIS A 257 0.18 -12.48 -16.17
C HIS A 257 0.43 -13.29 -14.90
N PRO A 258 -0.53 -14.08 -14.39
CA PRO A 258 -0.40 -14.81 -13.12
C PRO A 258 0.82 -15.75 -13.11
N ALA A 259 1.08 -16.49 -14.18
CA ALA A 259 2.26 -17.36 -14.26
C ALA A 259 3.60 -16.60 -14.11
N ALA A 260 3.77 -15.48 -14.82
CA ALA A 260 4.99 -14.67 -14.74
C ALA A 260 5.13 -13.99 -13.36
N ALA A 261 4.02 -13.55 -12.77
CA ALA A 261 4.00 -12.99 -11.42
C ALA A 261 4.32 -14.06 -10.36
N CYS A 262 3.80 -15.28 -10.51
CA CYS A 262 4.12 -16.42 -9.65
C CYS A 262 5.59 -16.82 -9.73
N LEU A 263 6.16 -16.90 -10.94
CA LEU A 263 7.58 -17.21 -11.10
C LEU A 263 8.46 -16.17 -10.40
N SER A 264 8.11 -14.89 -10.54
CA SER A 264 8.80 -13.79 -9.84
C SER A 264 8.70 -13.91 -8.32
N LEU A 265 7.55 -14.39 -7.78
CA LEU A 265 7.41 -14.71 -6.36
C LEU A 265 8.31 -15.87 -5.95
N VAL A 266 8.28 -16.98 -6.71
CA VAL A 266 9.09 -18.17 -6.45
C VAL A 266 10.58 -17.82 -6.38
N GLU A 267 11.10 -17.09 -7.38
CA GLU A 267 12.51 -16.67 -7.43
C GLU A 267 12.87 -15.82 -6.20
N LYS A 268 12.04 -14.84 -5.84
CA LYS A 268 12.30 -13.96 -4.69
C LYS A 268 12.10 -14.65 -3.33
N ALA A 269 11.30 -15.71 -3.26
CA ALA A 269 11.05 -16.49 -2.05
C ALA A 269 12.14 -17.54 -1.76
N GLY A 270 13.22 -17.54 -2.55
CA GLY A 270 14.33 -18.49 -2.41
C GLY A 270 14.17 -19.76 -3.26
N GLY A 271 13.29 -19.74 -4.27
CA GLY A 271 13.09 -20.84 -5.21
C GLY A 271 11.83 -21.67 -4.97
N MET A 272 11.58 -22.61 -5.89
CA MET A 272 10.47 -23.56 -5.82
C MET A 272 10.74 -24.56 -4.68
N PRO A 273 9.78 -24.84 -3.78
CA PRO A 273 9.91 -25.95 -2.84
C PRO A 273 10.19 -27.26 -3.57
N GLU A 274 11.03 -28.13 -3.00
CA GLU A 274 11.47 -29.38 -3.65
C GLU A 274 10.29 -30.29 -4.04
N ASN A 275 9.21 -30.26 -3.27
CA ASN A 275 7.99 -31.03 -3.53
C ASN A 275 7.04 -30.37 -4.55
N GLY A 276 7.34 -29.15 -5.03
CA GLY A 276 6.49 -28.39 -5.96
C GLY A 276 5.17 -27.88 -5.37
N LEU A 277 4.94 -28.06 -4.07
CA LEU A 277 3.71 -27.68 -3.39
C LEU A 277 3.85 -26.31 -2.72
N PHE A 278 2.71 -25.70 -2.42
CA PHE A 278 2.70 -24.46 -1.65
C PHE A 278 3.19 -24.71 -0.20
N PRO A 279 4.03 -23.85 0.40
CA PRO A 279 4.52 -24.09 1.75
C PRO A 279 3.40 -23.86 2.79
N GLN A 280 3.23 -24.79 3.74
CA GLN A 280 2.32 -24.61 4.88
C GLN A 280 2.67 -23.37 5.71
N TYR A 281 3.96 -23.05 5.78
CA TYR A 281 4.47 -21.89 6.50
C TYR A 281 5.07 -20.88 5.51
N PRO A 282 4.53 -19.66 5.41
CA PRO A 282 5.01 -18.65 4.48
C PRO A 282 6.48 -18.28 4.67
N ARG A 283 7.22 -18.24 3.56
CA ARG A 283 8.62 -17.79 3.47
C ARG A 283 8.73 -16.31 3.11
N SER A 284 7.61 -15.71 2.69
CA SER A 284 7.48 -14.28 2.37
C SER A 284 6.13 -13.73 2.83
N ALA A 285 6.02 -12.39 2.90
CA ALA A 285 4.73 -11.73 3.18
C ALA A 285 3.67 -12.04 2.11
N ILE A 286 4.08 -12.15 0.84
CA ILE A 286 3.16 -12.46 -0.28
C ILE A 286 2.61 -13.88 -0.15
N GLU A 287 3.45 -14.86 0.20
CA GLU A 287 2.96 -16.22 0.49
C GLU A 287 1.99 -16.23 1.68
N GLY A 288 2.20 -15.36 2.66
CA GLY A 288 1.26 -15.13 3.76
C GLY A 288 -0.10 -14.66 3.24
N TRP A 289 -0.12 -13.70 2.33
CA TRP A 289 -1.37 -13.21 1.72
C TRP A 289 -2.09 -14.27 0.90
N VAL A 290 -1.35 -15.17 0.23
CA VAL A 290 -1.96 -16.32 -0.46
C VAL A 290 -2.70 -17.21 0.53
N LEU A 291 -2.09 -17.56 1.67
CA LEU A 291 -2.76 -18.34 2.71
C LEU A 291 -3.95 -17.59 3.33
N GLU A 292 -3.81 -16.28 3.57
CA GLU A 292 -4.91 -15.45 4.10
C GLU A 292 -6.13 -15.44 3.18
N THR A 293 -5.93 -15.37 1.86
CA THR A 293 -7.03 -15.45 0.87
C THR A 293 -7.74 -16.79 0.93
N TRP A 294 -7.01 -17.91 0.98
CA TRP A 294 -7.62 -19.24 1.13
C TRP A 294 -8.35 -19.40 2.47
N ALA A 295 -7.79 -18.85 3.55
CA ALA A 295 -8.42 -18.90 4.88
C ALA A 295 -9.76 -18.17 4.92
N GLN A 296 -9.94 -17.08 4.15
CA GLN A 296 -11.21 -16.37 4.03
C GLN A 296 -12.31 -17.22 3.37
N GLU A 297 -11.93 -18.23 2.60
CA GLU A 297 -12.84 -19.19 1.99
C GLU A 297 -12.97 -20.48 2.81
N GLY A 298 -12.45 -20.49 4.04
CA GLY A 298 -12.53 -21.61 4.97
C GLY A 298 -11.51 -22.72 4.71
N VAL A 299 -10.50 -22.48 3.85
CA VAL A 299 -9.45 -23.47 3.56
C VAL A 299 -8.24 -23.25 4.47
N VAL A 300 -7.97 -24.23 5.34
CA VAL A 300 -6.85 -24.18 6.29
C VAL A 300 -5.49 -24.37 5.61
N ALA A 301 -4.43 -23.86 6.23
CA ALA A 301 -3.06 -23.87 5.68
C ALA A 301 -2.57 -25.30 5.35
N GLU A 302 -2.94 -26.30 6.15
CA GLU A 302 -2.61 -27.71 5.93
C GLU A 302 -3.18 -28.25 4.60
N ALA A 303 -4.36 -27.76 4.19
CA ALA A 303 -4.99 -28.15 2.94
C ALA A 303 -4.32 -27.42 1.76
N VAL A 304 -4.03 -26.13 1.90
CA VAL A 304 -3.29 -25.36 0.89
C VAL A 304 -1.89 -25.95 0.66
N ALA A 305 -1.23 -26.43 1.71
CA ALA A 305 0.09 -27.05 1.63
C ALA A 305 0.15 -28.33 0.79
N LYS A 306 -1.01 -28.92 0.48
CA LYS A 306 -1.13 -30.09 -0.40
C LYS A 306 -1.39 -29.70 -1.86
N MET A 307 -1.57 -28.41 -2.15
CA MET A 307 -1.83 -27.91 -3.50
C MET A 307 -0.52 -27.63 -4.24
N PRO A 308 -0.47 -27.83 -5.58
CA PRO A 308 0.62 -27.31 -6.39
C PRO A 308 0.81 -25.81 -6.16
N TYR A 309 2.06 -25.34 -6.10
CA TYR A 309 2.38 -23.95 -5.75
C TYR A 309 1.59 -22.94 -6.61
N PHE A 310 1.57 -23.16 -7.92
CA PHE A 310 0.88 -22.26 -8.85
C PHE A 310 -0.64 -22.30 -8.70
N THR A 311 -1.24 -23.43 -8.35
CA THR A 311 -2.68 -23.52 -8.09
C THR A 311 -3.07 -22.63 -6.91
N ALA A 312 -2.31 -22.69 -5.82
CA ALA A 312 -2.56 -21.86 -4.65
C ALA A 312 -2.40 -20.36 -4.98
N TYR A 313 -1.35 -20.00 -5.73
CA TYR A 313 -1.10 -18.61 -6.15
C TYR A 313 -2.12 -18.08 -7.16
N LEU A 314 -2.53 -18.88 -8.15
CA LEU A 314 -3.48 -18.48 -9.19
C LEU A 314 -4.82 -18.10 -8.56
N HIS A 315 -5.26 -18.84 -7.54
CA HIS A 315 -6.44 -18.48 -6.77
C HIS A 315 -6.29 -17.10 -6.09
N TYR A 316 -5.16 -16.84 -5.43
CA TYR A 316 -4.89 -15.51 -4.87
C TYR A 316 -4.94 -14.39 -5.93
N TRP A 317 -4.30 -14.60 -7.07
CA TRP A 317 -4.31 -13.64 -8.17
C TRP A 317 -5.73 -13.37 -8.66
N LEU A 318 -6.53 -14.42 -8.83
CA LEU A 318 -7.94 -14.34 -9.22
C LEU A 318 -8.74 -13.51 -8.22
N ARG A 319 -8.73 -13.87 -6.93
CA ARG A 319 -9.48 -13.18 -5.88
C ARG A 319 -9.07 -11.72 -5.75
N TYR A 320 -7.78 -11.40 -5.90
CA TYR A 320 -7.29 -10.03 -5.88
C TYR A 320 -7.97 -9.17 -6.96
N HIS A 321 -8.07 -9.68 -8.20
CA HIS A 321 -8.67 -8.92 -9.32
C HIS A 321 -10.21 -8.90 -9.25
N GLU A 322 -10.85 -9.92 -8.67
CA GLU A 322 -12.28 -9.91 -8.38
C GLU A 322 -12.64 -8.87 -7.32
N ILE A 323 -11.88 -8.81 -6.22
CA ILE A 323 -12.07 -7.80 -5.17
C ILE A 323 -11.83 -6.40 -5.74
N MET A 324 -10.79 -6.23 -6.56
CA MET A 324 -10.54 -4.96 -7.24
C MET A 324 -11.75 -4.48 -8.06
N ALA A 325 -12.35 -5.38 -8.84
CA ALA A 325 -13.51 -5.05 -9.67
C ALA A 325 -14.76 -4.75 -8.82
N THR A 326 -15.03 -5.59 -7.82
CA THR A 326 -16.28 -5.56 -7.05
C THR A 326 -16.30 -4.52 -5.93
N ASN A 327 -15.15 -4.13 -5.38
CA ASN A 327 -15.09 -3.31 -4.17
C ASN A 327 -15.02 -1.80 -4.44
N GLY A 328 -15.48 -1.39 -5.62
CA GLY A 328 -15.71 0.01 -5.97
C GLY A 328 -14.51 0.75 -6.57
N LEU A 329 -13.37 0.09 -6.86
CA LEU A 329 -12.27 0.77 -7.54
C LEU A 329 -12.67 1.21 -8.96
N PHE A 330 -13.41 0.37 -9.68
CA PHE A 330 -13.80 0.61 -11.08
C PHE A 330 -15.03 1.50 -11.24
N LEU A 331 -15.95 1.46 -10.28
CA LEU A 331 -17.27 2.07 -10.39
C LEU A 331 -17.22 3.59 -10.63
N ASN A 332 -17.46 4.05 -11.87
CA ASN A 332 -17.40 5.48 -12.25
C ASN A 332 -16.03 6.15 -11.98
N ASN A 333 -14.93 5.40 -12.05
CA ASN A 333 -13.60 5.95 -11.82
C ASN A 333 -12.95 6.48 -13.10
N ARG A 334 -13.19 7.77 -13.40
CA ARG A 334 -12.65 8.44 -14.60
C ARG A 334 -11.12 8.65 -14.59
N LYS A 335 -10.46 8.44 -13.45
CA LYS A 335 -9.01 8.61 -13.27
C LYS A 335 -8.30 7.28 -13.07
N LEU A 336 -8.94 6.18 -13.50
CA LEU A 336 -8.37 4.85 -13.57
C LEU A 336 -7.51 4.70 -14.82
N THR A 337 -6.28 4.22 -14.65
CA THR A 337 -5.38 3.84 -15.74
C THR A 337 -5.04 2.36 -15.59
N ILE A 338 -5.46 1.53 -16.55
CA ILE A 338 -5.04 0.12 -16.63
C ILE A 338 -3.74 0.03 -17.42
N LEU A 339 -2.75 -0.66 -16.85
CA LEU A 339 -1.40 -0.70 -17.40
C LEU A 339 -0.93 -2.16 -17.55
N PRO A 340 -0.97 -2.77 -18.75
CA PRO A 340 -0.40 -4.10 -18.92
C PRO A 340 1.09 -4.08 -18.61
N TYR A 341 1.62 -5.17 -18.04
CA TYR A 341 3.03 -5.34 -17.65
C TYR A 341 3.96 -5.49 -18.86
N THR A 342 3.96 -4.52 -19.76
CA THR A 342 4.84 -4.45 -20.93
C THR A 342 5.75 -3.23 -20.81
N ARG A 343 6.93 -3.32 -21.42
CA ARG A 343 7.90 -2.22 -21.45
C ARG A 343 7.27 -0.96 -22.02
N THR A 344 6.66 -1.08 -23.19
CA THR A 344 6.03 0.02 -23.93
C THR A 344 4.95 0.71 -23.11
N ALA A 345 4.08 -0.05 -22.44
CA ALA A 345 3.01 0.54 -21.64
C ALA A 345 3.57 1.31 -20.44
N PHE A 346 4.46 0.69 -19.66
CA PHE A 346 5.04 1.30 -18.46
C PHE A 346 5.91 2.51 -18.79
N GLU A 347 6.89 2.36 -19.67
CA GLU A 347 7.79 3.45 -20.04
C GLU A 347 7.02 4.58 -20.72
N GLY A 348 6.04 4.27 -21.57
CA GLY A 348 5.18 5.27 -22.19
C GLY A 348 4.32 6.04 -21.18
N TYR A 349 3.74 5.36 -20.19
CA TYR A 349 3.00 6.01 -19.10
C TYR A 349 3.90 6.91 -18.26
N LEU A 350 5.07 6.41 -17.86
CA LEU A 350 6.01 7.14 -17.02
C LEU A 350 6.60 8.34 -17.75
N GLN A 351 6.94 8.21 -19.04
CA GLN A 351 7.45 9.33 -19.83
C GLN A 351 6.44 10.48 -19.85
N ARG A 352 5.14 10.19 -20.01
CA ARG A 352 4.09 11.20 -19.89
C ARG A 352 4.07 11.87 -18.51
N GLN A 353 4.33 11.13 -17.42
CA GLN A 353 4.42 11.74 -16.08
C GLN A 353 5.67 12.61 -15.93
N HIS A 354 6.81 12.19 -16.46
CA HIS A 354 8.03 13.01 -16.49
C HIS A 354 7.81 14.31 -17.27
N ASP A 355 7.11 14.24 -18.40
CA ASP A 355 6.76 15.41 -19.22
C ASP A 355 5.77 16.31 -18.48
N ARG A 356 4.69 15.72 -17.92
CA ARG A 356 3.66 16.41 -17.14
C ARG A 356 4.26 17.20 -15.98
N PHE A 357 5.20 16.59 -15.25
CA PHE A 357 5.83 17.20 -14.08
C PHE A 357 7.12 17.95 -14.40
N ARG A 358 7.57 17.97 -15.66
CA ARG A 358 8.80 18.65 -16.12
C ARG A 358 10.03 18.25 -15.31
N SER A 359 10.19 16.95 -15.08
CA SER A 359 11.29 16.47 -14.25
C SER A 359 12.67 16.70 -14.90
N GLY A 360 12.72 16.80 -16.24
CA GLY A 360 13.96 16.84 -17.01
C GLY A 360 14.72 15.50 -17.06
N CYS A 361 14.20 14.46 -16.39
CA CYS A 361 14.77 13.12 -16.38
C CYS A 361 14.12 12.26 -17.45
N ARG A 362 14.84 11.20 -17.86
CA ARG A 362 14.28 10.10 -18.62
C ARG A 362 13.85 8.98 -17.69
N VAL A 363 12.84 8.23 -18.14
CA VAL A 363 12.40 7.00 -17.49
C VAL A 363 13.56 6.00 -17.47
N GLU A 364 13.76 5.32 -16.35
CA GLU A 364 14.69 4.19 -16.29
C GLU A 364 14.18 3.00 -17.13
N PRO A 365 15.04 2.15 -17.70
CA PRO A 365 14.57 1.00 -18.46
C PRO A 365 13.78 0.01 -17.59
N MET A 366 12.63 -0.45 -18.11
CA MET A 366 11.88 -1.54 -17.48
C MET A 366 12.49 -2.90 -17.86
N HIS A 367 12.78 -3.70 -16.85
CA HIS A 367 13.28 -5.06 -16.99
C HIS A 367 12.14 -6.07 -16.91
N ILE A 368 11.91 -6.79 -18.01
CA ILE A 368 10.95 -7.89 -18.13
C ILE A 368 11.72 -9.15 -18.49
N HIS A 369 11.47 -10.23 -17.76
CA HIS A 369 12.10 -11.52 -17.98
C HIS A 369 11.07 -12.52 -18.50
N SER A 370 11.32 -13.09 -19.69
CA SER A 370 10.43 -14.02 -20.39
C SER A 370 10.67 -15.50 -20.03
N LYS A 371 11.03 -15.78 -18.77
CA LYS A 371 11.49 -17.12 -18.35
C LYS A 371 10.35 -18.13 -18.23
N VAL A 372 9.12 -17.69 -18.01
CA VAL A 372 8.02 -18.60 -17.63
C VAL A 372 7.60 -19.51 -18.79
N THR A 373 7.68 -19.02 -20.04
CA THR A 373 7.35 -19.79 -21.24
C THR A 373 8.24 -21.02 -21.39
N ALA A 374 9.52 -20.90 -21.03
CA ALA A 374 10.47 -22.01 -21.07
C ALA A 374 10.38 -22.92 -19.84
N GLN A 375 10.22 -22.36 -18.64
CA GLN A 375 10.31 -23.11 -17.39
C GLN A 375 9.00 -23.77 -16.95
N TYR A 376 7.86 -23.12 -17.21
CA TYR A 376 6.55 -23.54 -16.70
C TYR A 376 5.43 -23.35 -17.73
N PRO A 377 5.51 -23.94 -18.94
CA PRO A 377 4.47 -23.81 -19.97
C PRO A 377 3.10 -24.34 -19.51
N GLN A 378 3.07 -25.26 -18.54
CA GLN A 378 1.83 -25.76 -17.92
C GLN A 378 1.09 -24.69 -17.10
N TRP A 379 1.80 -23.73 -16.50
CA TRP A 379 1.16 -22.63 -15.75
C TRP A 379 0.44 -21.67 -16.69
N LEU A 380 0.98 -21.46 -17.90
CA LEU A 380 0.31 -20.68 -18.94
C LEU A 380 -1.04 -21.31 -19.30
N ARG A 381 -1.03 -22.60 -19.65
CA ARG A 381 -2.27 -23.33 -19.97
C ARG A 381 -3.29 -23.32 -18.82
N GLN A 382 -2.82 -23.47 -17.58
CA GLN A 382 -3.70 -23.43 -16.39
C GLN A 382 -4.29 -22.02 -16.16
N SER A 383 -3.66 -20.96 -16.64
CA SER A 383 -4.12 -19.57 -16.46
C SER A 383 -5.23 -19.17 -17.41
N GLU A 384 -5.37 -19.81 -18.57
CA GLU A 384 -6.24 -19.34 -19.67
C GLU A 384 -7.69 -19.10 -19.23
N SER A 385 -8.32 -20.09 -18.61
CA SER A 385 -9.71 -19.96 -18.14
C SER A 385 -9.89 -18.88 -17.07
N THR A 386 -8.83 -18.63 -16.28
CA THR A 386 -8.82 -17.55 -15.27
C THR A 386 -8.73 -16.18 -15.95
N LEU A 387 -7.98 -16.06 -17.05
CA LEU A 387 -7.90 -14.83 -17.85
C LEU A 387 -9.21 -14.56 -18.59
N ASP A 388 -9.82 -15.58 -19.20
CA ASP A 388 -11.17 -15.50 -19.81
C ASP A 388 -12.21 -14.97 -18.81
N TYR A 389 -12.19 -15.55 -17.63
CA TYR A 389 -13.11 -15.18 -16.57
C TYR A 389 -12.86 -13.76 -16.07
N MET A 390 -11.60 -13.34 -15.87
CA MET A 390 -11.29 -11.96 -15.45
C MET A 390 -11.63 -10.91 -16.49
N GLU A 391 -11.44 -11.22 -17.78
CA GLU A 391 -11.88 -10.35 -18.86
C GLU A 391 -13.40 -10.12 -18.80
N SER A 392 -14.16 -11.20 -18.61
CA SER A 392 -15.61 -11.14 -18.46
C SER A 392 -16.05 -10.35 -17.21
N VAL A 393 -15.40 -10.59 -16.06
CA VAL A 393 -15.70 -9.89 -14.81
C VAL A 393 -15.43 -8.39 -14.96
N TRP A 394 -14.25 -7.99 -15.44
CA TRP A 394 -13.91 -6.57 -15.58
C TRP A 394 -14.83 -5.86 -16.57
N ALA A 395 -15.17 -6.51 -17.68
CA ALA A 395 -16.12 -5.98 -18.66
C ALA A 395 -17.51 -5.71 -18.05
N SER A 396 -17.96 -6.54 -17.11
CA SER A 396 -19.23 -6.33 -16.38
C SER A 396 -19.23 -5.06 -15.50
N PHE A 397 -18.04 -4.56 -15.15
CA PHE A 397 -17.85 -3.27 -14.45
C PHE A 397 -17.42 -2.13 -15.39
N GLY A 398 -17.51 -2.33 -16.71
CA GLY A 398 -17.20 -1.31 -17.71
C GLY A 398 -15.70 -1.01 -17.88
N VAL A 399 -14.83 -1.90 -17.42
CA VAL A 399 -13.37 -1.76 -17.55
C VAL A 399 -12.82 -2.87 -18.44
N ARG A 400 -12.00 -2.52 -19.42
CA ARG A 400 -11.36 -3.52 -20.30
C ARG A 400 -10.18 -4.17 -19.58
N PHE A 401 -10.20 -5.49 -19.42
CA PHE A 401 -9.04 -6.26 -19.01
C PHE A 401 -8.03 -6.35 -20.17
N PRO A 402 -6.73 -6.10 -19.95
CA PRO A 402 -5.75 -6.01 -21.04
C PRO A 402 -5.19 -7.39 -21.41
N ARG A 403 -6.06 -8.34 -21.79
CA ARG A 403 -5.70 -9.75 -21.96
C ARG A 403 -4.53 -9.97 -22.92
N ASP A 404 -4.64 -9.47 -24.14
CA ASP A 404 -3.64 -9.70 -25.20
C ASP A 404 -2.25 -9.19 -24.78
N ALA A 405 -2.20 -7.96 -24.28
CA ALA A 405 -0.95 -7.34 -23.82
C ALA A 405 -0.35 -8.04 -22.59
N VAL A 406 -1.18 -8.68 -21.75
CA VAL A 406 -0.72 -9.48 -20.62
C VAL A 406 -0.13 -10.82 -21.10
N ALA A 407 -0.69 -11.42 -22.16
CA ALA A 407 -0.16 -12.64 -22.77
C ALA A 407 1.15 -12.40 -23.54
N GLU A 408 1.35 -11.21 -24.13
CA GLU A 408 2.61 -10.83 -24.78
C GLU A 408 3.78 -10.63 -23.80
N ALA A 409 3.48 -10.38 -22.52
CA ALA A 409 4.46 -10.06 -21.47
C ALA A 409 5.05 -11.28 -20.74
N LEU A 410 5.04 -12.45 -21.38
CA LEU A 410 5.40 -13.75 -20.79
C LEU A 410 6.89 -14.09 -20.82
#